data_AF-A0A7V6MY41-F1
#
_entry.id   AF-A0A7V6MY41-F1
#
_cell.length_a   1.000
_cell.length_b   1.000
_cell.length_c   1.000
_cell.angle_alpha   90.00
_cell.angle_beta   90.00
_cell.angle_gamma   90.00
#
_symmetry.space_group_name_H-M   'P 1'
#
loop_
_entity.id
_entity.type
_entity.pdbx_description
1 polymer ?
#
loop_
_entity_poly.entity_id
_entity_poly.type
_entity_poly.pdbx_seq_one_letter_code
_entity_poly.pdbx_strand_id
1 'polypeptide(L)'
;LIKVLDEGEKAKLLRTLVDNSVDAIFSRGRTLGLIKAVVKDVNFRRNPYNPLEYEARLVFEDTVGNINYNWMVTDLLWHKTFQDFIRENPGFLSMRLKETRQMLNIRESYLVIGLTRVFLEHPGPYGGCWPQVLGVIIL
;
A
#
# COMPACT_ATOMS: atom_id res chain seq x y z
N LEU A 1 -24.45 4.54 -19.84
CA LEU A 1 -23.46 5.64 -19.80
C LEU A 1 -22.52 5.39 -18.61
N ILE A 2 -21.22 5.34 -18.83
CA ILE A 2 -20.24 5.33 -17.72
C ILE A 2 -19.97 6.80 -17.38
N LYS A 3 -20.35 7.23 -16.16
CA LYS A 3 -20.03 8.57 -15.68
C LYS A 3 -18.56 8.59 -15.24
N VAL A 4 -17.75 9.43 -15.86
CA VAL A 4 -16.39 9.70 -15.39
C VAL A 4 -16.51 10.68 -14.23
N LEU A 5 -15.95 10.30 -13.07
CA LEU A 5 -15.92 11.16 -11.88
C LEU A 5 -14.74 12.14 -11.97
N ASP A 6 -14.94 13.38 -11.57
CA ASP A 6 -13.84 14.32 -11.31
C ASP A 6 -13.08 13.96 -10.02
N GLU A 7 -11.98 14.66 -9.73
CA GLU A 7 -11.15 14.38 -8.55
C GLU A 7 -11.90 14.61 -7.23
N GLY A 8 -12.76 15.62 -7.15
CA GLY A 8 -13.56 15.91 -5.96
C GLY A 8 -14.62 14.83 -5.72
N GLU A 9 -15.28 14.37 -6.79
CA GLU A 9 -16.23 13.26 -6.75
C GLU A 9 -15.54 11.94 -6.37
N LYS A 10 -14.34 11.66 -6.91
CA LYS A 10 -13.52 10.49 -6.51
C LYS A 10 -13.16 10.55 -5.04
N ALA A 11 -12.64 11.69 -4.56
CA ALA A 11 -12.28 11.85 -3.15
C ALA A 11 -13.50 11.64 -2.25
N LYS A 12 -14.66 12.18 -2.62
CA LYS A 12 -15.90 11.98 -1.87
C LYS A 12 -16.30 10.50 -1.82
N LEU A 13 -16.24 9.79 -2.96
CA LEU A 13 -16.54 8.37 -3.01
C LEU A 13 -15.57 7.54 -2.15
N LEU A 14 -14.26 7.78 -2.29
CA LEU A 14 -13.25 7.03 -1.54
C LEU A 14 -13.41 7.23 -0.04
N ARG A 15 -13.65 8.46 0.44
CA ARG A 15 -13.94 8.74 1.85
C ARG A 15 -15.13 7.95 2.40
N THR A 16 -16.14 7.64 1.58
CA THR A 16 -17.28 6.80 2.00
C THR A 16 -16.98 5.30 2.04
N LEU A 17 -15.91 4.86 1.38
CA LEU A 17 -15.51 3.46 1.28
C LEU A 17 -14.36 3.09 2.22
N VAL A 18 -13.73 4.07 2.87
CA VAL A 18 -12.63 3.85 3.80
C VAL A 18 -13.10 3.09 5.04
N ASP A 19 -12.39 2.01 5.32
CA ASP A 19 -12.45 1.27 6.57
C ASP A 19 -11.66 2.01 7.66
N ASN A 20 -12.18 2.01 8.88
CA ASN A 20 -11.59 2.77 9.99
C ASN A 20 -10.23 2.22 10.45
N SER A 21 -10.00 0.92 10.29
CA SER A 21 -8.76 0.24 10.67
C SER A 21 -8.51 -0.98 9.79
N VAL A 22 -7.29 -1.50 9.84
CA VAL A 22 -6.95 -2.76 9.18
C VAL A 22 -7.84 -3.91 9.66
N ASP A 23 -8.06 -4.06 10.96
CA ASP A 23 -8.86 -5.14 11.51
C ASP A 23 -10.33 -5.06 11.05
N ALA A 24 -10.85 -3.85 10.86
CA ALA A 24 -12.19 -3.64 10.33
C ALA A 24 -12.34 -4.22 8.91
N ILE A 25 -11.28 -4.13 8.08
CA ILE A 25 -11.27 -4.68 6.72
C ILE A 25 -11.54 -6.17 6.72
N PHE A 26 -10.89 -6.92 7.62
CA PHE A 26 -10.95 -8.38 7.64
C PHE A 26 -12.04 -8.94 8.57
N SER A 27 -12.82 -8.05 9.16
CA SER A 27 -14.01 -8.44 9.92
C SER A 27 -15.10 -8.99 8.99
N ARG A 28 -15.95 -9.87 9.53
CA ARG A 28 -17.17 -10.36 8.85
C ARG A 28 -16.90 -11.06 7.50
N GLY A 29 -15.76 -11.72 7.35
CA GLY A 29 -15.43 -12.55 6.18
C GLY A 29 -14.97 -11.77 4.94
N ARG A 30 -14.68 -10.47 5.08
CA ARG A 30 -14.09 -9.66 4.02
C ARG A 30 -12.58 -9.94 3.90
N THR A 31 -12.06 -9.81 2.68
CA THR A 31 -10.64 -10.06 2.35
C THR A 31 -9.96 -8.86 1.70
N LEU A 32 -10.71 -7.76 1.50
CA LEU A 32 -10.28 -6.56 0.79
C LEU A 32 -10.94 -5.33 1.39
N GLY A 33 -10.18 -4.25 1.51
CA GLY A 33 -10.67 -2.97 1.98
C GLY A 33 -9.73 -1.83 1.64
N LEU A 34 -10.15 -0.64 2.05
CA LEU A 34 -9.48 0.61 1.75
C LEU A 34 -9.20 1.34 3.06
N ILE A 35 -7.98 1.80 3.28
CA ILE A 35 -7.66 2.63 4.45
C ILE A 35 -7.04 3.95 4.03
N LYS A 36 -7.30 4.97 4.84
CA LYS A 36 -6.43 6.13 4.92
C LYS A 36 -5.36 5.81 5.97
N ALA A 37 -4.09 6.00 5.62
CA ALA A 37 -2.98 5.62 6.48
C ALA A 37 -1.96 6.74 6.59
N VAL A 38 -1.26 6.78 7.73
CA VAL A 38 -0.08 7.62 7.91
C VAL A 38 1.14 6.80 7.55
N VAL A 39 1.80 7.13 6.45
CA VAL A 39 2.97 6.40 5.94
C VAL A 39 4.22 6.89 6.66
N LYS A 40 4.84 6.02 7.46
CA LYS A 40 6.06 6.29 8.21
C LYS A 40 7.32 6.07 7.39
N ASP A 41 7.31 5.10 6.49
CA ASP A 41 8.45 4.79 5.63
C ASP A 41 8.04 4.11 4.32
N VAL A 42 8.85 4.32 3.28
CA VAL A 42 8.70 3.68 1.95
C VAL A 42 10.03 3.02 1.61
N ASN A 43 10.01 1.70 1.48
CA ASN A 43 11.20 0.92 1.18
C ASN A 43 11.10 0.29 -0.20
N PHE A 44 12.19 0.34 -0.95
CA PHE A 44 12.33 -0.35 -2.23
C PHE A 44 13.74 -0.91 -2.34
N ARG A 45 13.86 -2.23 -2.33
CA ARG A 45 15.16 -2.92 -2.29
C ARG A 45 15.14 -4.19 -3.12
N ARG A 46 16.31 -4.70 -3.50
CA ARG A 46 16.39 -6.02 -4.13
C ARG A 46 15.93 -7.09 -3.16
N ASN A 47 15.16 -8.06 -3.66
CA ASN A 47 14.77 -9.22 -2.89
C ASN A 47 16.04 -10.07 -2.63
N PRO A 48 16.39 -10.36 -1.36
CA PRO A 48 17.60 -11.10 -1.03
C PRO A 48 17.56 -12.55 -1.53
N TYR A 49 16.36 -13.12 -1.74
CA TYR A 49 16.16 -14.49 -2.22
C TYR A 49 16.00 -14.56 -3.74
N ASN A 50 15.62 -13.46 -4.37
CA ASN A 50 15.58 -13.32 -5.83
C ASN A 50 16.15 -11.95 -6.25
N PRO A 51 17.46 -11.84 -6.47
CA PRO A 51 18.11 -10.56 -6.77
C PRO A 51 17.63 -9.85 -8.05
N LEU A 52 16.90 -10.56 -8.93
CA LEU A 52 16.27 -10.01 -10.13
C LEU A 52 14.98 -9.25 -9.82
N GLU A 53 14.40 -9.47 -8.64
CA GLU A 53 13.19 -8.82 -8.19
C GLU A 53 13.48 -7.71 -7.18
N TYR A 54 12.65 -6.67 -7.23
CA TYR A 54 12.61 -5.65 -6.21
C TYR A 54 11.39 -5.87 -5.33
N GLU A 55 11.57 -5.67 -4.02
CA GLU A 55 10.52 -5.71 -3.02
C GLU A 55 10.22 -4.27 -2.58
N ALA A 56 8.96 -3.88 -2.74
CA ALA A 56 8.43 -2.63 -2.20
C ALA A 56 7.75 -2.91 -0.86
N ARG A 57 7.97 -2.06 0.14
CA ARG A 57 7.27 -2.12 1.43
C ARG A 57 6.85 -0.74 1.89
N LEU A 58 5.75 -0.70 2.63
CA LEU A 58 5.33 0.47 3.39
C LEU A 58 5.36 0.15 4.88
N VAL A 59 5.91 1.09 5.64
CA VAL A 59 5.66 1.16 7.08
C VAL A 59 4.59 2.21 7.30
N PHE A 60 3.47 1.85 7.92
CA PHE A 60 2.34 2.76 8.09
C PHE A 60 1.53 2.46 9.35
N GLU A 61 0.72 3.44 9.75
CA GLU A 61 -0.29 3.33 10.80
C GLU A 61 -1.67 3.61 10.18
N ASP A 62 -2.70 2.88 10.59
CA ASP A 62 -4.08 3.25 10.25
C ASP A 62 -4.56 4.45 11.09
N THR A 63 -5.78 4.94 10.84
CA THR A 63 -6.32 6.11 11.53
C THR A 63 -6.66 5.87 13.01
N VAL A 64 -6.76 4.63 13.47
CA VAL A 64 -6.95 4.30 14.89
C VAL A 64 -5.63 4.41 15.64
N GLY A 65 -4.51 4.21 14.95
CA GLY A 65 -3.15 4.45 15.46
C GLY A 65 -2.61 3.31 16.33
N ASN A 66 -1.41 3.52 16.90
CA ASN A 66 -0.68 2.63 17.82
C ASN A 66 -0.14 1.30 17.26
N ILE A 67 -0.55 0.87 16.07
CA ILE A 67 0.01 -0.32 15.41
C ILE A 67 0.75 0.10 14.15
N ASN A 68 2.06 -0.21 14.12
CA ASN A 68 2.88 -0.06 12.92
C ASN A 68 2.83 -1.33 12.08
N TYR A 69 2.30 -1.21 10.88
CA TYR A 69 2.29 -2.26 9.87
C TYR A 69 3.50 -2.11 8.97
N ASN A 70 4.21 -3.20 8.68
CA ASN A 70 5.32 -3.24 7.73
C ASN A 70 5.03 -4.30 6.67
N TRP A 71 4.34 -3.90 5.61
CA TRP A 71 3.79 -4.83 4.62
C TRP A 71 4.33 -4.59 3.24
N MET A 72 4.38 -5.68 2.47
CA MET A 72 4.76 -5.64 1.06
C MET A 72 3.68 -4.90 0.26
N VAL A 73 4.15 -4.10 -0.70
CA VAL A 73 3.32 -3.50 -1.73
C VAL A 73 3.45 -4.36 -2.98
N THR A 74 2.35 -4.80 -3.54
CA THR A 74 2.31 -5.62 -4.77
C THR A 74 1.62 -4.90 -5.93
N ASP A 75 1.40 -3.59 -5.78
CA ASP A 75 0.91 -2.73 -6.85
C ASP A 75 1.93 -2.68 -8.01
N LEU A 76 1.53 -3.21 -9.17
CA LEU A 76 2.39 -3.31 -10.35
C LEU A 76 2.84 -1.94 -10.87
N LEU A 77 1.95 -0.94 -10.86
CA LEU A 77 2.27 0.40 -11.35
C LEU A 77 3.25 1.09 -10.40
N TRP A 78 3.06 0.88 -9.10
CA TRP A 78 3.96 1.37 -8.07
C TRP A 78 5.37 0.80 -8.23
N HIS A 79 5.49 -0.52 -8.42
CA HIS A 79 6.77 -1.18 -8.65
C HIS A 79 7.48 -0.65 -9.90
N LYS A 80 6.77 -0.59 -11.03
CA LYS A 80 7.32 -0.08 -12.30
C LYS A 80 7.86 1.34 -12.15
N THR A 81 7.11 2.21 -11.45
CA THR A 81 7.52 3.60 -11.21
C THR A 81 8.91 3.69 -10.57
N PHE A 82 9.22 2.86 -9.57
CA PHE A 82 10.55 2.87 -8.95
C PHE A 82 11.62 2.21 -9.81
N GLN A 83 11.30 1.12 -10.51
CA GLN A 83 12.24 0.47 -11.41
C GLN A 83 12.68 1.43 -12.53
N ASP A 84 11.73 2.10 -13.17
CA ASP A 84 11.99 3.09 -14.21
C ASP A 84 12.81 4.27 -13.66
N PHE A 85 12.44 4.77 -12.47
CA PHE A 85 13.18 5.85 -11.81
C PHE A 85 14.65 5.47 -11.54
N ILE A 86 14.94 4.26 -11.04
CA ILE A 86 16.31 3.81 -10.77
C ILE A 86 17.12 3.71 -12.07
N ARG A 87 16.50 3.23 -13.15
CA ARG A 87 17.15 3.12 -14.46
C ARG A 87 17.53 4.49 -15.00
N GLU A 88 16.66 5.48 -14.84
CA GLU A 88 16.83 6.84 -15.35
C GLU A 88 17.69 7.73 -14.43
N ASN A 89 17.67 7.46 -13.12
CA ASN A 89 18.31 8.29 -12.10
C ASN A 89 19.14 7.45 -11.10
N PRO A 90 20.25 6.82 -11.53
CA PRO A 90 21.07 6.00 -10.65
C PRO A 90 21.54 6.78 -9.41
N GLY A 91 21.38 6.19 -8.22
CA GLY A 91 21.81 6.79 -6.95
C GLY A 91 20.79 7.71 -6.27
N PHE A 92 19.70 8.09 -6.92
CA PHE A 92 18.70 9.01 -6.36
C PHE A 92 17.51 8.34 -5.66
N LEU A 93 17.52 7.01 -5.55
CA LEU A 93 16.40 6.24 -5.00
C LEU A 93 16.02 6.67 -3.57
N SER A 94 17.00 6.89 -2.69
CA SER A 94 16.76 7.26 -1.29
C SER A 94 16.02 8.59 -1.16
N MET A 95 16.35 9.56 -2.01
CA MET A 95 15.65 10.85 -2.09
C MET A 95 14.21 10.65 -2.57
N ARG A 96 14.03 9.88 -3.65
CA ARG A 96 12.70 9.59 -4.22
C ARG A 96 11.77 8.88 -3.25
N LEU A 97 12.28 7.95 -2.44
CA LEU A 97 11.51 7.26 -1.40
C LEU A 97 11.04 8.24 -0.31
N LYS A 98 11.91 9.17 0.12
CA LYS A 98 11.55 10.22 1.09
C LYS A 98 10.47 11.17 0.55
N GLU A 99 10.61 11.62 -0.69
CA GLU A 99 9.59 12.44 -1.37
C GLU A 99 8.27 11.69 -1.48
N THR A 100 8.31 10.42 -1.86
CA THR A 100 7.13 9.59 -2.01
C THR A 100 6.39 9.44 -0.68
N ARG A 101 7.12 9.20 0.41
CA ARG A 101 6.56 9.18 1.76
C ARG A 101 5.84 10.49 2.09
N GLN A 102 6.46 11.64 1.81
CA GLN A 102 5.85 12.94 2.08
C GLN A 102 4.58 13.13 1.24
N MET A 103 4.66 12.82 -0.06
CA MET A 103 3.53 12.93 -0.98
C MET A 103 2.34 12.09 -0.52
N LEU A 104 2.56 10.83 -0.12
CA LEU A 104 1.50 9.93 0.37
C LEU A 104 0.77 10.47 1.60
N ASN A 105 1.45 11.25 2.45
CA ASN A 105 0.85 11.85 3.64
C ASN A 105 0.21 13.22 3.39
N ILE A 106 0.66 13.97 2.38
CA ILE A 106 0.16 15.32 2.07
C ILE A 106 -1.07 15.23 1.15
N ARG A 107 -1.03 14.34 0.16
CA ARG A 107 -2.12 14.17 -0.81
C ARG A 107 -3.24 13.30 -0.24
N GLU A 108 -4.40 13.35 -0.89
CA GLU A 108 -5.50 12.45 -0.60
C GLU A 108 -5.16 11.05 -1.13
N SER A 109 -4.44 10.29 -0.30
CA SER A 109 -3.94 8.97 -0.64
C SER A 109 -4.61 7.88 0.18
N TYR A 110 -4.80 6.71 -0.44
CA TYR A 110 -5.41 5.54 0.17
C TYR A 110 -4.62 4.28 -0.16
N LEU A 111 -4.61 3.35 0.80
CA LEU A 111 -4.01 2.03 0.61
C LEU A 111 -5.13 1.00 0.44
N VAL A 112 -5.06 0.24 -0.65
CA VAL A 112 -5.91 -0.94 -0.84
C VAL A 112 -5.22 -2.10 -0.15
N ILE A 113 -5.88 -2.64 0.88
CA ILE A 113 -5.35 -3.71 1.72
C ILE A 113 -6.11 -4.98 1.41
N GLY A 114 -5.40 -6.09 1.21
CA GLY A 114 -6.05 -7.37 1.00
C GLY A 114 -5.25 -8.58 1.47
N LEU A 115 -5.97 -9.68 1.64
CA LEU A 115 -5.40 -11.00 1.89
C LEU A 115 -5.07 -11.66 0.56
N THR A 116 -3.90 -12.31 0.49
CA THR A 116 -3.47 -13.04 -0.70
C THR A 116 -3.60 -14.55 -0.51
N ARG A 117 -2.49 -15.28 -0.46
CA ARG A 117 -2.51 -16.74 -0.26
C ARG A 117 -2.55 -17.10 1.22
N VAL A 118 -3.19 -18.22 1.52
CA VAL A 118 -3.06 -18.90 2.82
C VAL A 118 -1.66 -19.51 2.90
N PHE A 119 -0.99 -19.33 4.02
CA PHE A 119 0.31 -19.95 4.29
C PHE A 119 0.12 -21.03 5.34
N LEU A 120 0.18 -22.31 4.93
CA LEU A 120 -0.09 -23.43 5.83
C LEU A 120 1.04 -23.67 6.83
N GLU A 121 2.29 -23.46 6.41
CA GLU A 121 3.48 -23.68 7.25
C GLU A 121 3.66 -22.57 8.29
N HIS A 122 3.36 -21.33 7.90
CA HIS A 122 3.47 -20.13 8.74
C HIS A 122 2.22 -19.25 8.59
N PRO A 123 1.11 -19.64 9.23
CA PRO A 123 -0.17 -18.97 9.07
C PRO A 123 -0.07 -17.51 9.52
N GLY A 124 -0.53 -16.62 8.64
CA GLY A 124 -0.66 -15.21 8.95
C GLY A 124 -1.81 -14.92 9.92
N PRO A 125 -1.88 -13.69 10.46
CA PRO A 125 -2.80 -13.33 11.53
C PRO A 125 -4.29 -13.35 11.12
N TYR A 126 -4.60 -13.32 9.82
CA TYR A 126 -5.98 -13.26 9.33
C TYR A 126 -6.35 -14.55 8.59
N GLY A 127 -6.85 -15.54 9.34
CA GLY A 127 -7.28 -16.82 8.76
C GLY A 127 -6.16 -17.59 8.07
N GLY A 128 -4.90 -17.40 8.49
CA GLY A 128 -3.72 -17.99 7.87
C GLY A 128 -3.14 -17.21 6.69
N CYS A 129 -3.78 -16.10 6.28
CA CYS A 129 -3.29 -15.23 5.22
C CYS A 129 -2.43 -14.10 5.78
N TRP A 130 -1.39 -13.74 5.01
CA TRP A 130 -0.63 -12.51 5.25
C TRP A 130 -1.24 -11.34 4.44
N PRO A 131 -1.54 -10.22 5.10
CA PRO A 131 -2.07 -9.04 4.44
C PRO A 131 -0.97 -8.31 3.66
N GLN A 132 -1.37 -7.64 2.58
CA GLN A 132 -0.49 -6.88 1.70
C GLN A 132 -1.17 -5.59 1.25
N VAL A 133 -0.35 -4.61 0.84
CA VAL A 133 -0.83 -3.42 0.14
C VAL A 133 -0.95 -3.76 -1.34
N LEU A 134 -2.16 -4.00 -1.80
CA LEU A 134 -2.45 -4.42 -3.18
C LEU A 134 -2.51 -3.26 -4.15
N GLY A 135 -2.73 -2.04 -3.65
CA GLY A 135 -2.87 -0.84 -4.46
C GLY A 135 -2.57 0.43 -3.67
N VAL A 136 -2.00 1.42 -4.35
CA VAL A 136 -1.79 2.77 -3.82
C VAL A 136 -2.54 3.77 -4.68
N ILE A 137 -3.57 4.39 -4.12
CA ILE A 137 -4.38 5.40 -4.82
C ILE A 137 -3.93 6.77 -4.33
N ILE A 138 -3.58 7.65 -5.26
CA ILE A 138 -3.23 9.04 -5.00
C ILE A 138 -4.11 9.91 -5.89
N LEU A 139 -4.85 10.83 -5.28
CA LEU A 139 -5.55 11.91 -5.98
C LEU A 139 -4.66 13.16 -5.95
#